data_AF-A0A212IYY9-F1
#
_entry.id   AF-A0A212IYY9-F1
#
_cell.length_a   1.000
_cell.length_b   1.000
_cell.length_c   1.000
_cell.angle_alpha   90.00
_cell.angle_beta   90.00
_cell.angle_gamma   90.00
#
_symmetry.space_group_name_H-M   'P 1'
#
loop_
_entity.id
_entity.type
_entity.pdbx_description
1 polymer ?
#
loop_
_entity_poly.entity_id
_entity_poly.type
_entity_poly.pdbx_seq_one_letter_code
_entity_poly.pdbx_strand_id
1 'polypeptide(L)'
;MTEPYLVDALSFTEAESRIIEEIRPYISGEFTISDIKLARLSEMFLNENGDRYFKTKIYFVTLDEKSGSEKKTTVTMLAQASSLKEALEVVEKGMSGTLTDYEIASLSETAIMDIFPYDRKKVEKQIQEPDMFEDEYEDPLFEQSKALVIEKNTATTSMLQRQFSIGYDRAERLMDELEHKGVVGSFNGASPREVIYNAVGMT
;
A
#
# COMPACT_ATOMS: atom_id res chain seq x y z
N MET A 1 -15.28 -15.38 3.30
CA MET A 1 -15.77 -14.19 4.04
C MET A 1 -15.20 -12.98 3.34
N THR A 2 -15.95 -11.89 3.18
CA THR A 2 -15.47 -10.67 2.49
C THR A 2 -15.23 -9.60 3.53
N GLU A 3 -14.02 -9.06 3.56
CA GLU A 3 -13.59 -8.04 4.50
C GLU A 3 -13.32 -6.74 3.73
N PRO A 4 -13.94 -5.61 4.11
CA PRO A 4 -13.74 -4.36 3.40
C PRO A 4 -12.53 -3.61 3.96
N TYR A 5 -11.69 -3.11 3.05
CA TYR A 5 -10.54 -2.26 3.35
C TYR A 5 -10.70 -0.94 2.61
N LEU A 6 -10.10 0.13 3.13
CA LEU A 6 -10.04 1.42 2.45
C LEU A 6 -8.62 1.65 1.97
N VAL A 7 -8.44 1.93 0.68
CA VAL A 7 -7.16 2.29 0.10
C VAL A 7 -7.30 3.63 -0.61
N ASP A 8 -6.32 4.50 -0.45
CA ASP A 8 -6.22 5.72 -1.24
C ASP A 8 -5.40 5.45 -2.51
N ALA A 9 -5.89 5.87 -3.67
CA ALA A 9 -5.27 5.60 -4.97
C ALA A 9 -5.75 6.58 -6.03
N LEU A 10 -4.94 6.83 -7.06
CA LEU A 10 -5.29 7.72 -8.16
C LEU A 10 -6.17 7.03 -9.22
N SER A 11 -6.14 5.69 -9.28
CA SER A 11 -6.93 4.89 -10.23
C SER A 11 -7.32 3.52 -9.69
N PHE A 12 -8.29 2.85 -10.34
CA PHE A 12 -8.69 1.48 -9.96
C PHE A 12 -7.57 0.44 -10.13
N THR A 13 -6.77 0.56 -11.18
CA THR A 13 -5.63 -0.36 -11.42
C THR A 13 -4.53 -0.19 -10.37
N GLU A 14 -4.26 1.04 -9.96
CA GLU A 14 -3.36 1.31 -8.84
C GLU A 14 -3.95 0.79 -7.53
N ALA A 15 -5.25 1.00 -7.29
CA ALA A 15 -5.93 0.48 -6.11
C ALA A 15 -5.81 -1.04 -6.00
N GLU A 16 -6.00 -1.79 -7.10
CA GLU A 16 -5.80 -3.25 -7.12
C GLU A 16 -4.39 -3.65 -6.70
N SER A 17 -3.38 -2.99 -7.27
CA SER A 17 -1.98 -3.30 -6.99
C SER A 17 -1.63 -2.99 -5.53
N ARG A 18 -2.04 -1.82 -5.04
CA ARG A 18 -1.82 -1.42 -3.64
C ARG A 18 -2.54 -2.33 -2.65
N ILE A 19 -3.78 -2.75 -2.94
CA ILE A 19 -4.50 -3.71 -2.12
C ILE A 19 -3.69 -5.00 -2.00
N ILE A 20 -3.13 -5.49 -3.10
CA ILE A 20 -2.31 -6.70 -3.08
C ILE A 20 -1.07 -6.51 -2.21
N GLU A 21 -0.34 -5.41 -2.41
CA GLU A 21 0.90 -5.10 -1.69
C GLU A 21 0.70 -4.92 -0.18
N GLU A 22 -0.31 -4.14 0.22
CA GLU A 22 -0.54 -3.79 1.63
C GLU A 22 -1.18 -4.95 2.40
N ILE A 23 -2.03 -5.77 1.76
CA ILE A 23 -2.76 -6.85 2.44
C ILE A 23 -1.98 -8.17 2.46
N ARG A 24 -1.15 -8.44 1.45
CA ARG A 24 -0.38 -9.71 1.36
C ARG A 24 0.40 -10.08 2.63
N PRO A 25 1.03 -9.15 3.38
CA PRO A 25 1.72 -9.48 4.63
C PRO A 25 0.80 -10.03 5.74
N TYR A 26 -0.49 -9.70 5.69
CA TYR A 26 -1.45 -10.00 6.75
C TYR A 26 -2.33 -11.22 6.44
N ILE A 27 -2.38 -11.67 5.18
CA ILE A 27 -3.18 -12.83 4.77
C ILE A 27 -2.28 -14.01 4.41
N SER A 28 -2.40 -15.10 5.18
CA SER A 28 -1.77 -16.37 4.84
C SER A 28 -2.56 -17.10 3.76
N GLY A 29 -2.04 -17.17 2.54
CA GLY A 29 -2.62 -17.93 1.42
C GLY A 29 -3.04 -17.05 0.23
N GLU A 30 -3.76 -17.65 -0.71
CA GLU A 30 -4.31 -16.92 -1.86
C GLU A 30 -5.56 -16.13 -1.46
N PHE A 31 -5.63 -14.87 -1.87
CA PHE A 31 -6.83 -14.05 -1.78
C PHE A 31 -7.15 -13.44 -3.15
N THR A 32 -8.41 -13.04 -3.33
CA THR A 32 -8.87 -12.36 -4.53
C THR A 32 -9.65 -11.11 -4.16
N ILE A 33 -9.50 -10.07 -4.96
CA ILE A 33 -10.27 -8.84 -4.80
C ILE A 33 -11.66 -9.10 -5.37
N SER A 34 -12.69 -9.02 -4.52
CA SER A 34 -14.07 -9.32 -4.93
C SER A 34 -14.75 -8.17 -5.68
N ASP A 35 -14.50 -6.93 -5.26
CA ASP A 35 -15.12 -5.72 -5.82
C ASP A 35 -14.32 -4.47 -5.39
N ILE A 36 -14.32 -3.42 -6.20
CA ILE A 36 -13.70 -2.13 -5.86
C ILE A 36 -14.69 -1.01 -6.12
N LYS A 37 -14.98 -0.23 -5.07
CA LYS A 37 -15.90 0.91 -5.14
C LYS A 37 -15.24 2.15 -4.58
N LEU A 38 -15.44 3.27 -5.28
CA LEU A 38 -14.93 4.56 -4.84
C LEU A 38 -15.68 5.04 -3.59
N ALA A 39 -14.94 5.27 -2.50
CA ALA A 39 -15.46 5.86 -1.28
C ALA A 39 -15.41 7.39 -1.39
N ARG A 40 -16.57 8.05 -1.37
CA ARG A 40 -16.65 9.52 -1.37
C ARG A 40 -16.52 10.08 0.05
N LEU A 41 -15.30 10.08 0.56
CA LEU A 41 -14.95 10.65 1.85
C LEU A 41 -14.30 12.01 1.62
N SER A 42 -14.74 13.04 2.35
CA SER A 42 -14.14 14.37 2.25
C SER A 42 -13.00 14.58 3.23
N GLU A 43 -13.09 13.96 4.42
CA GLU A 43 -12.11 14.12 5.49
C GLU A 43 -12.03 12.81 6.29
N MET A 44 -10.85 12.52 6.83
CA MET A 44 -10.63 11.42 7.76
C MET A 44 -9.93 11.92 9.03
N PHE A 45 -10.50 11.64 10.19
CA PHE A 45 -9.93 11.96 11.49
C PHE A 45 -9.36 10.68 12.11
N LEU A 46 -8.05 10.48 11.93
CA LEU A 46 -7.33 9.35 12.51
C LEU A 46 -6.99 9.63 13.98
N ASN A 47 -7.03 8.58 14.80
CA ASN A 47 -6.78 8.64 16.23
C ASN A 47 -5.98 7.40 16.61
N GLU A 48 -4.79 7.60 17.18
CA GLU A 48 -3.85 6.52 17.55
C GLU A 48 -4.47 5.52 18.54
N ASN A 49 -5.48 5.93 19.30
CA ASN A 49 -6.13 5.09 20.30
C ASN A 49 -7.32 4.29 19.74
N GLY A 50 -7.77 4.57 18.52
CA GLY A 50 -8.95 3.95 17.93
C GLY A 50 -8.63 2.70 17.11
N ASP A 51 -9.40 1.64 17.31
CA ASP A 51 -9.29 0.36 16.60
C ASP A 51 -10.43 0.14 15.58
N ARG A 52 -11.38 1.07 15.49
CA ARG A 52 -12.56 0.98 14.61
C ARG A 52 -12.79 2.28 13.86
N TYR A 53 -13.53 2.16 12.76
CA TYR A 53 -13.84 3.29 11.89
C TYR A 53 -15.34 3.58 11.89
N PHE A 54 -15.68 4.83 12.18
CA PHE A 54 -17.04 5.34 12.22
C PHE A 54 -17.26 6.30 11.07
N LYS A 55 -18.33 6.07 10.31
CA LYS A 55 -18.77 6.94 9.23
C LYS A 55 -19.68 8.02 9.78
N THR A 56 -19.29 9.27 9.52
CA THR A 56 -20.03 10.45 9.95
C THR A 56 -20.55 11.17 8.73
N LYS A 57 -21.84 11.47 8.70
CA LYS A 57 -22.45 12.32 7.71
C LYS A 57 -22.81 13.63 8.38
N ILE A 58 -22.39 14.74 7.79
CA ILE A 58 -22.69 16.08 8.28
C ILE A 58 -23.40 16.90 7.20
N TYR A 59 -24.24 17.84 7.64
CA TYR A 59 -24.81 18.87 6.80
C TYR A 59 -24.15 20.19 7.13
N PHE A 60 -23.42 20.77 6.18
CA PHE A 60 -23.04 22.18 6.26
C PHE A 60 -24.24 23.02 5.90
N VAL A 61 -24.61 23.95 6.79
CA VAL A 61 -25.70 24.89 6.56
C VAL A 61 -25.06 26.20 6.11
N THR A 62 -25.32 26.56 4.86
CA THR A 62 -24.87 27.84 4.29
C THR A 62 -26.09 28.68 3.93
N LEU A 63 -26.09 29.95 4.26
CA LEU A 63 -27.13 30.89 3.83
C LEU A 63 -26.79 31.42 2.43
N ASP A 64 -27.73 31.32 1.49
CA ASP A 64 -27.60 32.00 0.21
C ASP A 64 -27.91 33.49 0.38
N GLU A 65 -26.90 34.35 0.21
CA GLU A 65 -27.02 35.80 0.39
C GLU A 65 -28.03 36.46 -0.56
N LYS A 66 -28.40 35.82 -1.68
CA LYS A 66 -29.34 36.39 -2.67
C LYS A 66 -30.79 35.99 -2.41
N SER A 67 -31.04 34.76 -1.95
CA SER A 67 -32.40 34.26 -1.72
C SER A 67 -32.79 34.19 -0.24
N GLY A 68 -31.84 34.33 0.68
CA GLY A 68 -32.05 34.13 2.11
C GLY A 68 -32.39 32.68 2.48
N SER A 69 -32.27 31.73 1.53
CA SER A 69 -32.60 30.33 1.75
C SER A 69 -31.40 29.55 2.26
N GLU A 70 -31.65 28.64 3.20
CA GLU A 70 -30.65 27.71 3.70
C GLU A 70 -30.35 26.64 2.65
N LYS A 71 -29.07 26.48 2.31
CA LYS A 71 -28.57 25.38 1.51
C LYS A 71 -27.81 24.40 2.41
N LYS A 72 -28.27 23.15 2.44
CA LYS A 72 -27.58 22.06 3.14
C LYS A 72 -26.68 21.30 2.18
N THR A 73 -25.37 21.36 2.41
CA THR A 73 -24.39 20.56 1.67
C THR A 73 -24.01 19.35 2.50
N THR A 74 -24.23 18.17 1.93
CA THR A 74 -23.92 16.89 2.60
C THR A 74 -22.46 16.52 2.40
N VAL A 75 -21.78 16.23 3.50
CA VAL A 75 -20.40 15.74 3.50
C VAL A 75 -20.31 14.46 4.32
N THR A 76 -19.52 13.49 3.84
CA THR A 76 -19.26 12.24 4.56
C THR A 76 -17.79 12.20 4.96
N MET A 77 -17.55 11.85 6.21
CA MET A 77 -16.25 11.79 6.85
C MET A 77 -16.09 10.44 7.54
N LEU A 78 -14.85 10.12 7.90
CA LEU A 78 -14.52 8.92 8.66
C LEU A 78 -13.74 9.31 9.91
N ALA A 79 -14.07 8.71 11.05
CA ALA A 79 -13.37 8.92 12.31
C ALA A 79 -12.90 7.59 12.87
N GLN A 80 -11.64 7.52 13.26
CA GLN A 80 -11.08 6.38 13.97
C GLN A 80 -11.30 6.56 15.48
N ALA A 81 -11.87 5.55 16.12
CA ALA A 81 -12.21 5.57 17.55
C ALA A 81 -12.47 4.14 18.05
N SER A 82 -12.50 3.94 19.37
CA SER A 82 -12.89 2.66 19.99
C SER A 82 -14.36 2.60 20.40
N SER A 83 -15.08 3.73 20.36
CA SER A 83 -16.51 3.77 20.68
C SER A 83 -17.24 4.88 19.94
N LEU A 84 -18.57 4.79 19.87
CA LEU A 84 -19.43 5.83 19.28
C LEU A 84 -19.25 7.19 19.96
N LYS A 85 -19.08 7.19 21.29
CA LYS A 85 -18.89 8.43 22.05
C LYS A 85 -17.57 9.10 21.70
N GLU A 86 -16.49 8.33 21.66
CA GLU A 86 -15.18 8.85 21.25
C GLU A 86 -15.19 9.31 19.78
N ALA A 87 -15.87 8.58 18.90
CA ALA A 87 -16.01 8.98 17.51
C ALA A 87 -16.68 10.36 17.38
N LEU A 88 -17.71 10.64 18.20
CA LEU A 88 -18.34 11.95 18.26
C LEU A 88 -17.35 13.03 18.71
N GLU A 89 -16.60 12.78 19.79
CA GLU A 89 -15.60 13.71 20.33
C GLU A 89 -14.48 14.00 19.31
N VAL A 90 -14.00 12.98 18.59
CA VAL A 90 -12.99 13.12 17.53
C VAL A 90 -13.51 13.99 16.39
N VAL A 91 -14.75 13.75 15.93
CA VAL A 91 -15.39 14.56 14.88
C VAL A 91 -15.57 16.01 15.36
N GLU A 92 -16.13 16.23 16.54
CA GLU A 92 -16.34 17.58 17.08
C GLU A 92 -15.02 18.35 17.21
N LYS A 93 -13.96 17.69 17.69
CA LYS A 93 -12.62 18.28 17.78
C LYS A 93 -12.06 18.61 16.40
N GLY A 94 -12.17 17.69 15.44
CA GLY A 94 -11.71 17.90 14.06
C GLY A 94 -12.47 19.03 13.35
N MET A 95 -13.74 19.20 13.69
CA MET A 95 -14.64 20.21 13.11
C MET A 95 -14.60 21.57 13.80
N SER A 96 -14.02 21.67 15.00
CA SER A 96 -14.01 22.89 15.84
C SER A 96 -13.42 24.14 15.17
N GLY A 97 -12.57 23.99 14.15
CA GLY A 97 -11.99 25.09 13.38
C GLY A 97 -12.81 25.54 12.17
N THR A 98 -13.98 24.94 11.92
CA THR A 98 -14.76 25.22 10.70
C THR A 98 -15.53 26.53 10.82
N LEU A 99 -15.45 27.37 9.78
CA LEU A 99 -16.13 28.68 9.73
C LEU A 99 -17.62 28.60 9.41
N THR A 100 -18.11 27.42 9.02
CA THR A 100 -19.48 27.19 8.58
C THR A 100 -20.21 26.34 9.61
N ASP A 101 -21.45 26.73 9.92
CA ASP A 101 -22.33 25.93 10.77
C ASP A 101 -22.56 24.55 10.17
N TYR A 102 -22.54 23.53 11.03
CA TYR A 102 -22.76 22.16 10.63
C TYR A 102 -23.66 21.41 11.61
N GLU A 103 -24.38 20.43 11.09
CA GLU A 103 -25.20 19.50 11.86
C GLU A 103 -24.73 18.08 11.57
N ILE A 104 -24.53 17.27 12.63
CA ILE A 104 -24.25 15.84 12.45
C ILE A 104 -25.55 15.13 12.08
N ALA A 105 -25.60 14.61 10.86
CA ALA A 105 -26.76 13.92 10.31
C ALA A 105 -26.82 12.45 10.74
N SER A 106 -25.66 11.78 10.79
CA SER A 106 -25.57 10.39 11.24
C SER A 106 -24.14 10.05 11.63
N LEU A 107 -23.99 9.17 12.61
CA LEU A 107 -22.71 8.58 13.02
C LEU A 107 -22.93 7.07 13.22
N SER A 108 -22.17 6.23 12.51
CA SER A 108 -22.31 4.77 12.61
C SER A 108 -20.99 4.05 12.40
N GLU A 109 -20.77 2.96 13.14
CA GLU A 109 -19.63 2.06 12.95
C GLU A 109 -19.66 1.45 11.53
N THR A 110 -18.49 1.27 10.94
CA THR A 110 -18.30 0.62 9.65
C THR A 110 -17.69 -0.76 9.82
N ALA A 111 -17.79 -1.59 8.80
CA ALA A 111 -17.10 -2.88 8.75
C ALA A 111 -15.66 -2.78 8.24
N ILE A 112 -15.14 -1.55 8.02
CA ILE A 112 -13.79 -1.34 7.50
C ILE A 112 -12.80 -1.93 8.49
N MET A 113 -11.92 -2.80 7.99
CA MET A 113 -10.90 -3.47 8.81
C MET A 113 -9.68 -2.57 9.02
N ASP A 114 -9.22 -1.93 7.94
CA ASP A 114 -8.05 -1.05 7.97
C ASP A 114 -8.13 0.01 6.86
N ILE A 115 -7.37 1.08 7.03
CA ILE A 115 -7.19 2.17 6.05
C ILE A 115 -5.72 2.26 5.67
N PHE A 116 -5.44 2.15 4.38
CA PHE A 116 -4.12 2.32 3.79
C PHE A 116 -4.06 3.68 3.08
N PRO A 117 -3.67 4.76 3.78
CA PRO A 117 -3.55 6.09 3.17
C PRO A 117 -2.47 6.11 2.08
N TYR A 118 -2.55 7.10 1.21
CA TYR A 118 -1.55 7.31 0.16
C TYR A 118 -0.33 8.00 0.76
N ASP A 119 0.71 7.21 1.04
CA ASP A 119 1.97 7.75 1.52
C ASP A 119 2.80 8.30 0.35
N ARG A 120 2.61 9.59 0.05
CA ARG A 120 3.44 10.31 -0.93
C ARG A 120 4.93 10.20 -0.63
N LYS A 121 5.33 10.04 0.65
CA LYS A 121 6.74 9.95 1.03
C LYS A 121 7.36 8.59 0.69
N LYS A 122 6.58 7.50 0.68
CA LYS A 122 7.05 6.20 0.16
C LYS A 122 7.35 6.29 -1.34
N VAL A 123 6.50 6.98 -2.11
CA VAL A 123 6.70 7.20 -3.54
C VAL A 123 7.86 8.15 -3.80
N GLU A 124 7.99 9.24 -3.02
CA GLU A 124 9.14 10.16 -3.13
C GLU A 124 10.46 9.49 -2.75
N LYS A 125 10.47 8.58 -1.76
CA LYS A 125 11.64 7.74 -1.45
C LYS A 125 12.00 6.81 -2.59
N GLN A 126 11.02 6.17 -3.23
CA GLN A 126 11.27 5.35 -4.43
C GLN A 126 11.75 6.16 -5.65
N ILE A 127 11.56 7.49 -5.66
CA ILE A 127 11.99 8.39 -6.75
C ILE A 127 13.31 9.13 -6.41
N GLN A 128 13.67 9.27 -5.13
CA GLN A 128 14.87 10.00 -4.68
C GLN A 128 15.97 9.15 -4.04
N GLU A 129 15.70 7.91 -3.65
CA GLU A 129 16.74 7.00 -3.19
C GLU A 129 17.10 6.08 -4.38
N PRO A 130 18.18 6.35 -5.16
CA PRO A 130 18.80 5.25 -5.90
C PRO A 130 19.17 4.20 -4.87
N ASP A 131 18.92 2.92 -5.15
CA ASP A 131 19.33 1.78 -4.34
C ASP A 131 20.75 2.01 -3.80
N MET A 132 20.84 2.47 -2.56
CA MET A 132 22.09 2.48 -1.82
C MET A 132 22.31 1.02 -1.44
N PHE A 133 22.91 0.27 -2.35
CA PHE A 133 23.64 -0.94 -1.99
C PHE A 133 24.57 -0.54 -0.85
N GLU A 134 24.22 -0.93 0.38
CA GLU A 134 25.16 -0.85 1.50
C GLU A 134 26.34 -1.75 1.11
N ASP A 135 27.42 -1.10 0.68
CA ASP A 135 28.76 -1.69 0.56
C ASP A 135 29.18 -2.20 1.95
N GLU A 136 28.67 -3.36 2.39
CA GLU A 136 29.41 -4.33 3.23
C GLU A 136 28.69 -5.66 3.52
N TYR A 137 27.47 -5.92 3.02
CA TYR A 137 26.85 -7.24 3.20
C TYR A 137 26.51 -7.91 1.87
N GLU A 138 27.51 -8.56 1.29
CA GLU A 138 27.31 -9.53 0.20
C GLU A 138 26.70 -10.81 0.80
N ASP A 139 25.56 -11.26 0.29
CA ASP A 139 24.93 -12.48 0.80
C ASP A 139 25.91 -13.66 0.63
N PRO A 140 26.16 -14.49 1.67
CA PRO A 140 27.10 -15.61 1.56
C PRO A 140 26.80 -16.61 0.42
N LEU A 141 25.57 -16.58 -0.12
CA LEU A 141 25.14 -17.39 -1.25
C LEU A 141 25.29 -16.70 -2.60
N PHE A 142 25.76 -15.46 -2.67
CA PHE A 142 25.86 -14.67 -3.91
C PHE A 142 26.70 -15.39 -4.97
N GLU A 143 27.94 -15.73 -4.65
CA GLU A 143 28.85 -16.43 -5.59
C GLU A 143 28.30 -17.80 -6.03
N GLN A 144 27.62 -18.52 -5.14
CA GLN A 144 26.98 -19.79 -5.47
C GLN A 144 25.77 -19.59 -6.38
N SER A 145 24.98 -18.55 -6.14
CA SER A 145 23.81 -18.18 -6.94
C SER A 145 24.23 -17.74 -8.34
N LYS A 146 25.30 -16.94 -8.44
CA LYS A 146 25.95 -16.54 -9.70
C LYS A 146 26.40 -17.75 -10.51
N ALA A 147 27.15 -18.66 -9.90
CA ALA A 147 27.61 -19.87 -10.57
C ALA A 147 26.43 -20.71 -11.07
N LEU A 148 25.38 -20.84 -10.26
CA LEU A 148 24.18 -21.60 -10.61
C LEU A 148 23.43 -20.98 -11.80
N VAL A 149 23.17 -19.66 -11.80
CA VAL A 149 22.43 -19.02 -12.90
C VAL A 149 23.20 -19.08 -14.22
N ILE A 150 24.53 -18.95 -14.16
CA ILE A 150 25.41 -19.12 -15.33
C ILE A 150 25.36 -20.57 -15.83
N GLU A 151 25.47 -21.55 -14.94
CA GLU A 151 25.41 -22.98 -15.30
C GLU A 151 24.06 -23.36 -15.93
N LYS A 152 22.94 -22.85 -15.37
CA LYS A 152 21.59 -23.17 -15.85
C LYS A 152 21.15 -22.29 -17.03
N ASN A 153 21.91 -21.24 -17.37
CA ASN A 153 21.59 -20.23 -18.37
C ASN A 153 20.15 -19.68 -18.23
N THR A 154 19.67 -19.62 -16.99
CA THR A 154 18.33 -19.15 -16.64
C THR A 154 18.33 -18.73 -15.17
N ALA A 155 17.57 -17.70 -14.82
CA ALA A 155 17.48 -17.21 -13.45
C ALA A 155 16.05 -16.94 -13.03
N THR A 156 15.60 -17.59 -11.95
CA THR A 156 14.31 -17.33 -11.32
C THR A 156 14.46 -17.38 -9.80
N THR A 157 13.70 -16.55 -9.09
CA THR A 157 13.66 -16.55 -7.62
C THR A 157 13.29 -17.93 -7.07
N SER A 158 12.36 -18.66 -7.71
CA SER A 158 11.98 -20.02 -7.31
C SER A 158 13.10 -21.06 -7.47
N MET A 159 14.01 -20.87 -8.43
CA MET A 159 15.18 -21.74 -8.58
C MET A 159 16.17 -21.54 -7.43
N LEU A 160 16.45 -20.30 -7.04
CA LEU A 160 17.32 -20.00 -5.90
C LEU A 160 16.73 -20.49 -4.58
N GLN A 161 15.42 -20.30 -4.36
CA GLN A 161 14.72 -20.83 -3.18
C GLN A 161 14.90 -22.35 -3.04
N ARG A 162 14.70 -23.10 -4.12
CA ARG A 162 14.83 -24.57 -4.10
C ARG A 162 16.27 -25.03 -3.93
N GLN A 163 17.20 -24.40 -4.65
CA GLN A 163 18.60 -24.83 -4.64
C GLN A 163 19.29 -24.55 -3.30
N PHE A 164 19.02 -23.40 -2.70
CA PHE A 164 19.69 -22.96 -1.48
C PHE A 164 18.82 -23.08 -0.22
N SER A 165 17.59 -23.59 -0.35
CA SER A 165 16.63 -23.73 0.76
C SER A 165 16.42 -22.40 1.51
N ILE A 166 16.26 -21.32 0.77
CA ILE A 166 16.05 -19.95 1.29
C ILE A 166 14.61 -19.48 1.04
N GLY A 167 14.15 -18.53 1.85
CA GLY A 167 12.86 -17.87 1.66
C GLY A 167 12.83 -16.93 0.45
N TYR A 168 11.62 -16.56 0.02
CA TYR A 168 11.37 -15.71 -1.14
C TYR A 168 12.14 -14.38 -1.08
N ASP A 169 12.00 -13.62 0.00
CA ASP A 169 12.62 -12.29 0.14
C ASP A 169 14.15 -12.33 0.00
N ARG A 170 14.78 -13.41 0.50
CA ARG A 170 16.24 -13.59 0.38
C ARG A 170 16.62 -13.97 -1.06
N ALA A 171 15.82 -14.78 -1.73
CA ALA A 171 16.02 -15.14 -3.13
C ALA A 171 15.78 -13.95 -4.07
N GLU A 172 14.86 -13.05 -3.73
CA GLU A 172 14.61 -11.80 -4.45
C GLU A 172 15.82 -10.85 -4.32
N ARG A 173 16.30 -10.61 -3.09
CA ARG A 173 17.53 -9.84 -2.88
C ARG A 173 18.74 -10.39 -3.64
N LEU A 174 18.93 -11.71 -3.64
CA LEU A 174 19.99 -12.35 -4.43
C LEU A 174 19.79 -12.15 -5.94
N MET A 175 18.55 -12.19 -6.44
CA MET A 175 18.27 -11.92 -7.86
C MET A 175 18.54 -10.47 -8.23
N ASP A 176 18.21 -9.52 -7.37
CA ASP A 176 18.46 -8.10 -7.59
C ASP A 176 19.95 -7.76 -7.50
N GLU A 177 20.68 -8.41 -6.59
CA GLU A 177 22.13 -8.31 -6.53
C GLU A 177 22.80 -8.87 -7.79
N LEU A 178 22.33 -10.01 -8.30
CA LEU A 178 22.78 -10.59 -9.57
C LEU A 178 22.48 -9.66 -10.76
N GLU A 179 21.37 -8.92 -10.74
CA GLU A 179 21.05 -7.93 -11.76
C GLU A 179 21.98 -6.72 -11.68
N HIS A 180 22.13 -6.16 -10.48
CA HIS A 180 22.99 -5.01 -10.24
C HIS A 180 24.46 -5.28 -10.59
N LYS A 181 24.96 -6.49 -10.32
CA LYS A 181 26.30 -6.94 -10.69
C LYS A 181 26.42 -7.37 -12.16
N GLY A 182 25.35 -7.25 -12.95
CA GLY A 182 25.33 -7.53 -14.39
C GLY A 182 25.40 -9.02 -14.75
N VAL A 183 25.05 -9.91 -13.82
CA VAL A 183 25.00 -11.37 -14.07
C VAL A 183 23.72 -11.76 -14.81
N VAL A 184 22.60 -11.14 -14.44
CA VAL A 184 21.29 -11.34 -15.07
C VAL A 184 20.72 -10.01 -15.56
N GLY A 185 19.89 -10.05 -16.60
CA GLY A 185 19.22 -8.89 -17.14
C GLY A 185 17.96 -8.51 -16.36
N SER A 186 17.42 -7.34 -16.68
CA SER A 186 16.28 -6.78 -15.98
C SER A 186 15.03 -7.64 -16.06
N PHE A 187 14.22 -7.52 -15.01
CA PHE A 187 12.95 -8.23 -14.90
C PHE A 187 11.96 -7.77 -15.98
N ASN A 188 11.64 -8.66 -16.91
CA ASN A 188 10.72 -8.39 -18.02
C ASN A 188 9.30 -8.98 -17.79
N GLY A 189 8.92 -9.27 -16.53
CA GLY A 189 7.64 -9.90 -16.18
C GLY A 189 7.76 -11.40 -15.84
N ALA A 190 6.73 -12.21 -16.14
CA ALA A 190 6.60 -13.60 -15.68
C ALA A 190 7.62 -14.64 -16.26
N SER A 191 8.66 -14.18 -16.97
CA SER A 191 9.66 -15.04 -17.60
C SER A 191 10.97 -15.06 -16.80
N PRO A 192 11.77 -16.14 -16.91
CA PRO A 192 13.12 -16.19 -16.33
C PRO A 192 13.98 -15.01 -16.78
N ARG A 193 14.79 -14.43 -15.88
CA ARG A 193 15.74 -13.36 -16.24
C ARG A 193 16.81 -13.95 -17.17
N GLU A 194 17.13 -13.20 -18.22
CA GLU A 194 18.19 -13.58 -19.17
C GLU A 194 19.55 -13.51 -18.49
N VAL A 195 20.41 -14.51 -18.68
CA VAL A 195 21.76 -14.49 -18.10
C VAL A 195 22.67 -13.71 -19.05
N ILE A 196 23.14 -12.55 -18.60
CA ILE A 196 24.00 -11.66 -19.39
C ILE A 196 25.45 -12.14 -19.34
N TYR A 197 25.86 -12.75 -18.22
CA TYR A 197 27.22 -13.26 -18.03
C TYR A 197 27.41 -14.63 -18.70
N ASN A 198 27.44 -14.64 -20.03
CA ASN A 198 27.82 -15.83 -20.80
C ASN A 198 29.33 -15.84 -21.03
N ALA A 199 30.03 -16.64 -20.22
CA ALA A 199 31.35 -17.22 -20.47
C ALA A 199 32.38 -16.38 -21.27
N VAL A 200 32.66 -15.14 -20.86
CA VAL A 200 33.89 -14.44 -21.24
C VAL A 200 34.74 -14.28 -19.97
N GLY A 201 35.64 -15.22 -19.72
CA GLY A 201 36.56 -15.12 -18.58
C GLY A 201 37.15 -16.40 -18.01
N MET A 202 36.98 -17.57 -18.63
CA MET A 202 37.89 -18.70 -18.37
C MET A 202 39.03 -18.65 -19.38
N THR A 203 40.13 -17.98 -19.01
CA THR A 203 41.46 -18.19 -19.58
C THR A 203 42.47 -18.09 -18.46
#